data_AF-A0AAV7RNF8-F1
#
_entry.id   AF-A0AAV7RNF8-F1
#
_cell.length_a   1.000
_cell.length_b   1.000
_cell.length_c   1.000
_cell.angle_alpha   90.00
_cell.angle_beta   90.00
_cell.angle_gamma   90.00
#
_symmetry.space_group_name_H-M   'P 1'
#
loop_
_entity.id
_entity.type
_entity.pdbx_description
1 polymer ?
#
loop_
_entity_poly.entity_id
_entity_poly.type
_entity_poly.pdbx_seq_one_letter_code
_entity_poly.pdbx_strand_id
1 'polypeptide(L)'
;MRNSIALHQPTNLSCFIDVPVESGVEEMHPVQLDLTRQVAALMGRMGELESCAEDVEGCSRRNKIRIIGLPEGTGGGGLVSYLENWMRIESAPTHLTPFFTLEHAHRFPTKPLAPVRRPRPVVAKLLHFQDQDVLMERA
;
A
#
# COMPACT_ATOMS: atom_id res chain seq x y z
N MET A 1 83.08 3.65 -48.85
CA MET A 1 81.80 3.27 -48.21
C MET A 1 81.10 4.59 -47.90
N ARG A 2 80.35 5.18 -48.85
CA ARG A 2 78.91 5.05 -49.07
C ARG A 2 78.04 5.32 -47.82
N ASN A 3 77.30 6.43 -47.91
CA ASN A 3 75.94 6.73 -47.41
C ASN A 3 75.95 8.01 -46.54
N SER A 4 75.56 9.20 -47.01
CA SER A 4 74.35 9.68 -47.72
C SER A 4 73.08 9.68 -46.86
N ILE A 5 72.34 10.78 -47.05
CA ILE A 5 70.92 11.04 -46.74
C ILE A 5 70.67 11.59 -45.32
N ALA A 6 69.85 12.61 -45.08
CA ALA A 6 69.34 13.77 -45.81
C ALA A 6 68.55 14.54 -44.74
N LEU A 7 68.44 15.86 -44.91
CA LEU A 7 67.50 16.70 -44.17
C LEU A 7 66.09 16.09 -44.15
N HIS A 8 65.54 15.87 -42.96
CA HIS A 8 64.10 15.65 -42.79
C HIS A 8 63.61 16.30 -41.50
N GLN A 9 63.14 17.54 -41.63
CA GLN A 9 62.00 18.01 -40.88
C GLN A 9 60.83 17.96 -41.87
N PRO A 10 59.75 17.25 -41.54
CA PRO A 10 58.47 17.89 -41.65
C PRO A 10 57.62 17.66 -40.39
N THR A 11 57.15 18.78 -39.85
CA THR A 11 55.78 19.00 -39.35
C THR A 11 54.87 17.77 -39.37
N ASN A 12 54.45 17.30 -38.19
CA ASN A 12 53.30 16.40 -38.12
C ASN A 12 52.41 16.75 -36.91
N LEU A 13 51.70 17.87 -37.05
CA LEU A 13 50.33 17.96 -36.56
C LEU A 13 49.50 17.04 -37.47
N SER A 14 48.96 15.93 -36.95
CA SER A 14 47.70 15.31 -37.40
C SER A 14 47.67 13.81 -37.11
N CYS A 15 47.24 13.43 -35.92
CA CYS A 15 46.29 12.32 -35.74
C CYS A 15 45.94 12.18 -34.24
N PHE A 16 45.45 13.27 -33.65
CA PHE A 16 44.45 13.11 -32.60
C PHE A 16 43.21 12.62 -33.34
N ILE A 17 42.90 11.33 -33.23
CA ILE A 17 41.61 10.83 -33.66
C ILE A 17 40.63 11.41 -32.65
N ASP A 18 40.10 12.59 -32.95
CA ASP A 18 38.85 13.05 -32.36
C ASP A 18 37.80 12.05 -32.85
N VAL A 19 37.66 10.94 -32.12
CA VAL A 19 36.44 10.14 -32.15
C VAL A 19 35.35 11.14 -31.77
N PRO A 20 34.36 11.41 -32.65
CA PRO A 20 33.36 12.43 -32.37
C PRO A 20 32.57 11.96 -31.16
N VAL A 21 32.88 12.53 -30.00
CA VAL A 21 32.12 12.33 -28.75
C VAL A 21 30.64 12.70 -28.99
N GLU A 22 30.37 13.57 -29.97
CA GLU A 22 29.03 14.01 -30.32
C GLU A 22 28.10 12.91 -30.84
N SER A 23 28.59 11.93 -31.61
CA SER A 23 27.70 10.91 -32.21
C SER A 23 27.16 9.89 -31.19
N GLY A 24 27.91 9.60 -30.12
CA GLY A 24 27.43 8.77 -29.02
C GLY A 24 26.52 9.51 -28.03
N VAL A 25 26.69 10.83 -27.91
CA VAL A 25 25.86 11.67 -27.03
C VAL A 25 24.50 11.96 -27.68
N GLU A 26 24.43 12.09 -29.01
CA GLU A 26 23.17 12.29 -29.74
C GLU A 26 22.21 11.09 -29.64
N GLU A 27 22.69 9.85 -29.63
CA GLU A 27 21.82 8.67 -29.47
C GLU A 27 21.48 8.36 -28.00
N MET A 28 22.34 8.77 -27.07
CA MET A 28 22.09 8.60 -25.62
C MET A 28 20.99 9.56 -25.11
N HIS A 29 20.90 10.77 -25.68
CA HIS A 29 19.90 11.78 -25.29
C HIS A 29 18.43 11.35 -25.51
N PRO A 30 18.01 10.79 -26.66
CA PRO A 30 16.63 10.32 -26.85
C PRO A 30 16.28 9.12 -25.96
N VAL A 31 17.23 8.22 -25.70
CA VAL A 31 17.04 7.11 -24.75
C VAL A 31 16.88 7.63 -23.32
N GLN A 32 17.69 8.62 -22.92
CA GLN A 32 17.60 9.24 -21.60
C GLN A 32 16.27 9.99 -21.41
N LEU A 33 15.77 10.65 -22.47
CA LEU A 33 14.46 11.27 -22.49
C LEU A 33 13.32 10.25 -22.35
N ASP A 34 13.40 9.14 -23.10
CA ASP A 34 12.38 8.10 -23.06
C ASP A 34 12.36 7.39 -21.70
N LEU A 35 13.52 7.06 -21.14
CA LEU A 35 13.62 6.50 -19.79
C LEU A 35 13.08 7.45 -18.74
N THR A 36 13.38 8.75 -18.84
CA THR A 36 12.84 9.76 -17.91
C THR A 36 11.32 9.86 -18.01
N ARG A 37 10.75 9.76 -19.23
CA ARG A 37 9.29 9.70 -19.44
C ARG A 37 8.69 8.45 -18.81
N GLN A 38 9.33 7.30 -18.99
CA GLN A 38 8.86 6.04 -18.39
C GLN A 38 8.89 6.09 -16.87
N VAL A 39 9.97 6.61 -16.27
CA VAL A 39 10.08 6.80 -14.81
C VAL A 39 8.99 7.76 -14.31
N ALA A 40 8.79 8.90 -14.97
CA ALA A 40 7.74 9.85 -14.59
C ALA A 40 6.34 9.21 -14.67
N ALA A 41 6.07 8.42 -15.72
CA ALA A 41 4.80 7.71 -15.86
C ALA A 41 4.61 6.63 -14.78
N LEU A 42 5.67 5.88 -14.44
CA LEU A 42 5.63 4.89 -13.36
C LEU A 42 5.41 5.55 -12.00
N MET A 43 6.09 6.66 -11.71
CA MET A 43 5.89 7.44 -10.48
C MET A 43 4.46 7.97 -10.38
N GLY A 44 3.89 8.47 -11.49
CA GLY A 44 2.49 8.90 -11.53
C GLY A 44 1.53 7.75 -11.20
N ARG A 45 1.72 6.59 -11.83
CA ARG A 45 0.92 5.39 -11.56
C ARG A 45 1.07 4.88 -10.13
N MET A 46 2.26 4.96 -9.56
CA MET A 46 2.49 4.61 -8.14
C MET A 46 1.69 5.53 -7.23
N GLY A 47 1.72 6.85 -7.46
CA GLY A 47 0.94 7.80 -6.67
C GLY A 47 -0.58 7.58 -6.79
N GLU A 48 -1.08 7.28 -7.99
CA GLU A 48 -2.49 6.93 -8.20
C GLU A 48 -2.90 5.66 -7.43
N LEU A 49 -2.04 4.63 -7.47
CA LEU A 49 -2.26 3.38 -6.75
C LEU A 49 -2.21 3.58 -5.23
N GLU A 50 -1.30 4.41 -4.73
CA GLU A 50 -1.20 4.76 -3.31
C GLU A 50 -2.48 5.48 -2.84
N SER A 51 -2.94 6.50 -3.58
CA SER A 51 -4.19 7.20 -3.26
C SER A 51 -5.38 6.24 -3.27
N CYS A 52 -5.49 5.38 -4.28
CA CYS A 52 -6.56 4.38 -4.34
C CYS A 52 -6.50 3.39 -3.18
N ALA A 53 -5.28 2.99 -2.76
CA ALA A 53 -5.09 2.09 -1.63
C ALA A 53 -5.51 2.74 -0.31
N GLU A 54 -5.14 4.00 -0.08
CA GLU A 54 -5.55 4.77 1.08
C GLU A 54 -7.08 4.91 1.15
N ASP A 55 -7.73 5.21 0.01
CA ASP A 55 -9.19 5.32 -0.06
C ASP A 55 -9.88 4.00 0.27
N VAL A 56 -9.42 2.89 -0.33
CA VAL A 56 -9.98 1.55 -0.09
C VAL A 56 -9.76 1.14 1.37
N GLU A 57 -8.58 1.40 1.92
CA GLU A 57 -8.27 1.10 3.30
C GLU A 57 -9.13 1.93 4.26
N GLY A 58 -9.27 3.24 4.01
CA GLY A 58 -10.14 4.12 4.77
C GLY A 58 -11.60 3.68 4.71
N CYS A 59 -12.11 3.29 3.54
CA CYS A 59 -13.44 2.71 3.40
C CYS A 59 -13.58 1.38 4.15
N SER A 60 -12.55 0.52 4.12
CA SER A 60 -12.57 -0.77 4.82
C SER A 60 -12.55 -0.61 6.33
N ARG A 61 -11.76 0.34 6.85
CA ARG A 61 -11.60 0.59 8.29
C ARG A 61 -12.83 1.26 8.88
N ARG A 62 -13.49 2.19 8.17
CA ARG A 62 -14.69 2.92 8.66
C ARG A 62 -15.88 2.04 9.04
N ASN A 63 -15.97 0.84 8.47
CA ASN A 63 -17.09 -0.06 8.75
C ASN A 63 -16.66 -1.26 9.60
N LYS A 64 -15.39 -1.35 10.02
CA LYS A 64 -14.87 -2.51 10.74
C LYS A 64 -14.49 -2.14 12.16
N ILE A 65 -14.93 -2.94 13.12
CA ILE A 65 -14.55 -2.85 14.52
C ILE A 65 -13.84 -4.13 14.97
N ARG A 66 -12.90 -3.99 15.91
CA ARG A 66 -12.17 -5.10 16.49
C ARG A 66 -12.43 -5.16 17.99
N ILE A 67 -13.10 -6.23 18.41
CA ILE A 67 -13.47 -6.47 19.82
C ILE A 67 -12.43 -7.41 20.42
N ILE A 68 -11.86 -7.03 21.56
CA ILE A 68 -10.80 -7.77 22.27
C ILE A 68 -11.35 -8.28 23.60
N GLY A 69 -10.93 -9.46 24.04
CA GLY A 69 -11.30 -10.00 25.36
C GLY A 69 -12.60 -10.81 25.39
N LEU A 70 -13.30 -10.95 24.26
CA LEU A 70 -14.52 -11.76 24.19
C LEU A 70 -14.19 -13.26 24.36
N PRO A 71 -14.69 -13.95 25.41
CA PRO A 71 -14.39 -15.35 25.67
C PRO A 71 -14.63 -16.24 24.45
N GLU A 72 -13.82 -17.29 24.26
CA GLU A 72 -14.04 -18.27 23.17
C GLU A 72 -15.36 -19.03 23.42
N GLY A 73 -16.13 -19.30 22.37
CA GLY A 73 -17.44 -19.97 22.48
C GLY A 73 -18.64 -19.04 22.71
N THR A 74 -18.40 -17.74 22.98
CA THR A 74 -19.49 -16.76 23.05
C THR A 74 -20.21 -16.62 21.69
N GLY A 75 -21.54 -16.63 21.73
CA GLY A 75 -22.39 -16.45 20.56
C GLY A 75 -22.65 -17.72 19.75
N GLY A 76 -22.71 -18.90 20.40
CA GLY A 76 -22.83 -20.22 19.75
C GLY A 76 -23.75 -20.31 18.52
N GLY A 77 -24.97 -19.74 18.59
CA GLY A 77 -25.94 -19.75 17.48
C GLY A 77 -25.70 -18.70 16.36
N GLY A 78 -24.70 -17.84 16.53
CA GLY A 78 -24.37 -16.75 15.61
C GLY A 78 -23.67 -15.61 16.33
N LEU A 79 -22.41 -15.35 15.98
CA LEU A 79 -21.64 -14.25 16.56
C LEU A 79 -22.24 -12.88 16.23
N VAL A 80 -22.84 -12.74 15.05
CA VAL A 80 -23.52 -11.53 14.57
C VAL A 80 -24.67 -11.15 15.50
N SER A 81 -25.66 -12.01 15.67
CA SER A 81 -26.85 -11.73 16.49
C SER A 81 -26.50 -11.52 17.96
N TYR A 82 -25.51 -12.26 18.48
CA TYR A 82 -25.01 -12.04 19.84
C TYR A 82 -24.44 -10.63 20.01
N LEU A 83 -23.57 -10.20 19.08
CA LEU A 83 -22.93 -8.89 19.14
C LEU A 83 -23.92 -7.75 18.91
N GLU A 84 -24.90 -7.92 18.03
CA GLU A 84 -25.96 -6.94 17.83
C GLU A 84 -26.75 -6.68 19.11
N ASN A 85 -27.15 -7.75 19.80
CA ASN A 85 -27.87 -7.63 21.05
C ASN A 85 -27.00 -7.06 22.17
N TRP A 86 -25.74 -7.53 22.27
CA TRP A 86 -24.81 -7.03 23.28
C TRP A 86 -24.52 -5.53 23.12
N MET A 87 -24.22 -5.08 21.89
CA MET A 87 -23.98 -3.66 21.63
C MET A 87 -25.23 -2.83 21.88
N ARG A 88 -26.43 -3.26 21.46
CA ARG A 88 -27.66 -2.51 21.75
C ARG A 88 -27.95 -2.33 23.25
N ILE A 89 -27.50 -3.27 24.09
CA ILE A 89 -27.62 -3.17 25.55
C ILE A 89 -26.56 -2.21 26.10
N GLU A 90 -25.31 -2.33 25.64
CA GLU A 90 -24.17 -1.57 26.14
C GLU A 90 -24.22 -0.10 25.70
N SER A 91 -24.48 0.15 24.41
CA SER A 91 -24.72 1.48 23.88
C SER A 91 -26.20 1.78 23.99
N ALA A 92 -26.56 2.58 25.01
CA ALA A 92 -27.93 3.04 25.23
C ALA A 92 -28.65 3.41 23.90
N PRO A 93 -29.94 3.03 23.75
CA PRO A 93 -30.66 3.01 22.46
C PRO A 93 -30.81 4.37 21.75
N THR A 94 -30.37 5.46 22.37
CA THR A 94 -30.48 6.82 21.82
C THR A 94 -29.38 7.16 20.81
N HIS A 95 -28.26 6.43 20.80
CA HIS A 95 -27.07 6.85 20.05
C HIS A 95 -26.76 6.00 18.82
N LEU A 96 -27.20 4.75 18.80
CA LEU A 96 -27.11 3.93 17.60
C LEU A 96 -28.27 4.22 16.66
N THR A 97 -28.06 3.98 15.37
CA THR A 97 -29.16 3.97 14.42
C THR A 97 -30.25 2.98 14.88
N PRO A 98 -31.54 3.29 14.66
CA PRO A 98 -32.65 2.41 15.07
C PRO A 98 -32.58 1.02 14.41
N PHE A 99 -31.82 0.90 13.31
CA PHE A 99 -31.57 -0.32 12.57
C PHE A 99 -30.13 -0.80 12.70
N PHE A 100 -29.48 -0.60 13.84
CA PHE A 100 -28.14 -1.13 14.10
C PHE A 100 -28.05 -2.61 13.73
N THR A 101 -27.22 -2.90 12.73
CA THR A 101 -27.07 -4.21 12.11
C THR A 101 -25.61 -4.43 11.75
N LEU A 102 -25.14 -5.66 11.96
CA LEU A 102 -23.84 -6.14 11.54
C LEU A 102 -23.99 -6.95 10.25
N GLU A 103 -23.16 -6.68 9.25
CA GLU A 103 -23.13 -7.48 8.02
C GLU A 103 -22.52 -8.86 8.28
N HIS A 104 -21.41 -8.89 9.02
CA HIS A 104 -20.68 -10.12 9.31
C HIS A 104 -19.77 -9.95 10.53
N ALA A 105 -19.56 -11.03 11.28
CA ALA A 105 -18.63 -11.07 12.39
C ALA A 105 -17.90 -12.42 12.44
N HIS A 106 -16.59 -12.40 12.60
CA HIS A 106 -15.77 -13.60 12.75
C HIS A 106 -14.59 -13.39 13.70
N ARG A 107 -14.04 -14.49 14.22
CA ARG A 107 -12.81 -14.48 15.02
C ARG A 107 -11.58 -14.48 14.12
N PHE A 108 -10.62 -13.62 14.43
CA PHE A 108 -9.34 -13.53 13.73
C PHE A 108 -8.19 -13.89 14.67
N PRO A 109 -7.23 -14.74 14.27
CA PRO A 109 -7.19 -15.55 13.04
C PRO A 109 -8.20 -16.70 13.06
N THR A 110 -8.65 -17.17 11.90
CA THR A 110 -9.71 -18.19 11.75
C THR A 110 -9.37 -19.50 12.48
N LYS A 111 -8.09 -19.89 12.48
CA LYS A 111 -7.60 -21.02 13.26
C LYS A 111 -6.84 -20.51 14.49
N PRO A 112 -7.08 -21.09 15.67
CA PRO A 112 -6.30 -20.75 16.85
C PRO A 112 -4.83 -21.13 16.64
N LEU A 113 -3.92 -20.19 16.94
CA LEU A 113 -2.50 -20.51 17.07
C LEU A 113 -2.31 -21.15 18.45
N ALA A 114 -1.92 -22.43 18.48
CA ALA A 114 -1.61 -23.11 19.73
C ALA A 114 -0.28 -22.59 20.31
N PRO A 115 -0.13 -22.48 21.65
CA PRO A 115 -1.16 -22.60 22.69
C PRO A 115 -1.98 -21.31 22.87
N VAL A 116 -3.32 -21.45 22.92
CA VAL A 116 -4.26 -20.31 23.05
C VAL A 116 -4.27 -19.81 24.50
N ARG A 117 -3.41 -18.82 24.80
CA ARG A 117 -3.37 -18.16 26.11
C ARG A 117 -4.37 -17.00 26.24
N ARG A 118 -4.88 -16.48 25.12
CA ARG A 118 -5.75 -15.30 25.07
C ARG A 118 -6.92 -15.55 24.12
N PRO A 119 -8.14 -15.08 24.44
CA PRO A 119 -9.27 -15.18 23.52
C PRO A 119 -8.96 -14.44 22.22
N ARG A 120 -9.35 -15.02 21.07
CA ARG A 120 -9.13 -14.37 19.78
C ARG A 120 -10.01 -13.14 19.63
N PRO A 121 -9.46 -12.04 19.06
CA PRO A 121 -10.25 -10.87 18.74
C PRO A 121 -11.33 -11.21 17.71
N VAL A 122 -12.46 -10.52 17.83
CA VAL A 122 -13.54 -10.57 16.86
C VAL A 122 -13.45 -9.36 15.96
N VAL A 123 -13.50 -9.58 14.65
CA VAL A 123 -13.65 -8.52 13.65
C VAL A 123 -15.10 -8.54 13.20
N ALA A 124 -15.80 -7.43 13.41
CA ALA A 124 -17.18 -7.25 12.96
C ALA A 124 -17.26 -6.11 11.95
N LYS A 125 -18.08 -6.29 10.92
CA LYS A 125 -18.39 -5.27 9.92
C LYS A 125 -19.79 -4.72 10.16
N LEU A 126 -19.87 -3.42 10.38
CA LEU A 126 -21.10 -2.65 10.55
C LEU A 126 -21.72 -2.38 9.19
N LEU A 127 -23.06 -2.38 9.13
CA LEU A 127 -23.78 -1.96 7.93
C LEU A 127 -23.65 -0.46 7.68
N HIS A 128 -23.70 0.34 8.76
CA HIS A 128 -23.59 1.78 8.71
C HIS A 128 -22.30 2.25 9.39
N PHE A 129 -21.50 3.04 8.68
CA PHE A 129 -20.23 3.56 9.20
C PHE A 129 -20.41 4.55 10.36
N GLN A 130 -21.55 5.26 10.39
CA GLN A 130 -21.87 6.23 11.44
C GLN A 130 -21.92 5.60 12.83
N ASP A 131 -22.36 4.34 12.90
CA ASP A 131 -22.40 3.59 14.15
C ASP A 131 -20.98 3.28 14.65
N GLN A 132 -19.96 3.25 13.78
CA GLN A 132 -18.58 3.04 14.18
C GLN A 132 -18.09 4.20 15.03
N ASP A 133 -18.30 5.44 14.58
CA ASP A 133 -17.81 6.63 15.26
C ASP A 133 -18.43 6.73 16.66
N VAL A 134 -19.73 6.46 16.77
CA VAL A 134 -20.46 6.42 18.05
C VAL A 134 -19.92 5.34 18.98
N LEU A 135 -19.64 4.14 18.45
CA LEU A 135 -19.08 3.04 19.24
C LEU A 135 -17.65 3.34 19.70
N MET A 136 -16.84 3.98 18.84
CA MET A 136 -15.46 4.34 19.16
C MET A 136 -15.36 5.50 20.15
N GLU A 137 -16.31 6.43 20.13
CA GLU A 137 -16.36 7.53 21.13
C GLU A 137 -16.66 7.01 22.55
N ARG A 138 -17.34 5.85 22.66
CA ARG A 138 -17.80 5.29 23.93
C ARG A 138 -16.95 4.14 24.49
N ALA A 139 -16.11 3.53 23.66
CA ALA A 139 -15.26 2.39 24.01
C ALA A 139 -14.12 2.78 24.96
#